data_AF-A0A2V3PHV4-F1
#
_entry.id   AF-A0A2V3PHV4-F1
#
_cell.length_a   1.000
_cell.length_b   1.000
_cell.length_c   1.000
_cell.angle_alpha   90.00
_cell.angle_beta   90.00
_cell.angle_gamma   90.00
#
_symmetry.space_group_name_H-M   'P 1'
#
loop_
_entity.id
_entity.type
_entity.pdbx_description
1 polymer ?
#
loop_
_entity_poly.entity_id
_entity_poly.type
_entity_poly.pdbx_seq_one_letter_code
_entity_poly.pdbx_strand_id
1 'polypeptide(L)'
;MKKILLLILVAITSFQIQAQKEMNNWTFGTRVGLTWNTPRSVLLNGIEGTSDATLTGLPTTFRPGLNTYEGCFTISDSDGNLLFYSDGEKVWDKTHKIMPNGLGLTGDMSSAQSGIIFPYPGSKTKYVAVTLGVHDKNFPNTAYYSVIDMSLRENLGDVVATEKNIELPNGVGAISESCTATLAADGSYWIIAPGRGNPTQLNAWKFTKAGIAADPVVTIIPFETIVETEGVGAYGYIKVSHDNKYFAWGGPIIEKNITKLDNYKAIIVGNFDDVTGKFSNIRKIPNPGSTYGVEFSPSLKYLFTGGTDVFRAYDLKELVAGTTTSPLREIATTISDPLGVFYTPQMATDNRLYILTDSSISGGGLALIDNPDEDPSIWKIYRIPKNFFPTGAESMNPQLGLPSFMSSWFAGKGKVQRFHCTGNSHNYGITVEMSGTPSLLPVRLEWDFGDGTTKVNQPIVTGTNSYELPHSYLLPGKYVITVTPYRASGTALDPIAIVANTVDCVFQTNRMIRTDLLNSAQQKK
;
A
#
# COMPACT_ATOMS: atom_id res chain seq x y z
N MET A 1 16.86 27.88 -34.67
CA MET A 1 16.17 28.25 -33.41
C MET A 1 14.93 27.41 -33.13
N LYS A 2 14.00 27.19 -34.08
CA LYS A 2 12.81 26.33 -33.88
C LYS A 2 13.10 24.87 -33.45
N LYS A 3 14.19 24.26 -33.95
CA LYS A 3 14.61 22.89 -33.58
C LYS A 3 15.22 22.79 -32.17
N ILE A 4 15.84 23.86 -31.67
CA ILE A 4 16.41 23.91 -30.30
C ILE A 4 15.31 24.13 -29.26
N LEU A 5 14.31 24.95 -29.57
CA LEU A 5 13.11 25.09 -28.75
C LEU A 5 12.29 23.80 -28.64
N LEU A 6 12.20 23.01 -29.72
CA LEU A 6 11.53 21.70 -29.70
C LEU A 6 12.28 20.66 -28.83
N LEU A 7 13.62 20.69 -28.85
CA LEU A 7 14.47 19.83 -28.01
C LEU A 7 14.39 20.19 -26.52
N ILE A 8 14.28 21.47 -26.18
CA ILE A 8 14.06 21.93 -24.80
C ILE A 8 12.63 21.57 -24.31
N LEU A 9 11.63 21.63 -25.19
CA LEU A 9 10.25 21.27 -24.87
C LEU A 9 10.07 19.74 -24.65
N VAL A 10 10.83 18.91 -25.37
CA VAL A 10 10.85 17.45 -25.19
C VAL A 10 11.68 17.04 -23.96
N ALA A 11 12.75 17.77 -23.63
CA ALA A 11 13.54 17.53 -22.43
C ALA A 11 12.79 17.88 -21.12
N ILE A 12 11.89 18.87 -21.15
CA ILE A 12 11.08 19.25 -19.97
C ILE A 12 9.88 18.32 -19.75
N THR A 13 9.42 17.59 -20.77
CA THR A 13 8.27 16.67 -20.67
C THR A 13 8.66 15.23 -20.31
N SER A 14 9.95 14.92 -20.21
CA SER A 14 10.46 13.56 -19.92
C SER A 14 10.62 13.24 -18.42
N PHE A 15 10.26 14.16 -17.52
CA PHE A 15 10.51 14.06 -16.07
C PHE A 15 9.25 13.85 -15.21
N GLN A 16 8.28 13.06 -15.68
CA GLN A 16 7.17 12.61 -14.84
C GLN A 16 6.86 11.13 -15.13
N ILE A 17 7.74 10.22 -14.73
CA ILE A 17 7.31 8.84 -14.47
C ILE A 17 6.71 8.89 -13.08
N GLN A 18 5.40 9.04 -13.02
CA GLN A 18 4.69 9.05 -11.75
C GLN A 18 4.51 7.61 -11.31
N ALA A 19 5.15 7.26 -10.20
CA ALA A 19 4.50 6.39 -9.25
C ALA A 19 3.13 7.00 -8.90
N GLN A 20 2.13 6.18 -8.61
CA GLN A 20 0.84 6.68 -8.11
C GLN A 20 1.11 7.41 -6.78
N LYS A 21 0.98 8.75 -6.79
CA LYS A 21 1.27 9.64 -5.66
C LYS A 21 0.01 10.01 -4.87
N GLU A 22 -1.10 9.33 -5.13
CA GLU A 22 -2.39 9.53 -4.46
C GLU A 22 -2.27 9.35 -2.93
N MET A 23 -1.21 8.68 -2.48
CA MET A 23 -0.85 8.42 -1.09
C MET A 23 0.29 9.29 -0.54
N ASN A 24 0.77 10.29 -1.30
CA ASN A 24 1.93 11.11 -0.92
C ASN A 24 1.71 12.00 0.31
N ASN A 25 0.46 12.19 0.73
CA ASN A 25 0.15 12.96 1.93
C ASN A 25 -0.68 12.11 2.88
N TRP A 26 -0.25 12.05 4.13
CA TRP A 26 -0.97 11.38 5.21
C TRP A 26 -1.45 12.41 6.20
N THR A 27 -2.69 12.30 6.66
CA THR A 27 -3.24 13.11 7.75
C THR A 27 -3.88 12.21 8.79
N PHE A 28 -3.38 12.22 10.03
CA PHE A 28 -3.80 11.28 11.08
C PHE A 28 -3.56 11.85 12.49
N GLY A 29 -4.02 11.11 13.49
CA GLY A 29 -3.85 11.43 14.91
C GLY A 29 -4.33 12.84 15.27
N THR A 30 -3.62 13.49 16.19
CA THR A 30 -3.88 14.89 16.54
C THR A 30 -3.01 15.81 15.69
N ARG A 31 -3.59 16.32 14.59
CA ARG A 31 -2.98 17.32 13.69
C ARG A 31 -1.65 16.88 13.08
N VAL A 32 -1.46 15.58 12.83
CA VAL A 32 -0.24 15.06 12.18
C VAL A 32 -0.44 15.03 10.67
N GLY A 33 0.46 15.69 9.95
CA GLY A 33 0.56 15.61 8.50
C GLY A 33 1.95 15.13 8.09
N LEU A 34 2.04 14.15 7.20
CA LEU A 34 3.29 13.74 6.54
C LEU A 34 3.17 13.93 5.03
N THR A 35 4.21 14.45 4.39
CA THR A 35 4.25 14.60 2.93
C THR A 35 5.59 14.15 2.33
N TRP A 36 5.52 13.36 1.26
CA TRP A 36 6.67 12.94 0.45
C TRP A 36 6.92 13.86 -0.76
N ASN A 37 6.22 14.99 -0.87
CA ASN A 37 6.47 15.98 -1.92
C ASN A 37 7.75 16.78 -1.71
N THR A 38 8.19 16.88 -0.45
CA THR A 38 9.40 17.59 -0.05
C THR A 38 10.25 16.70 0.86
N PRO A 39 10.78 15.58 0.35
CA PRO A 39 11.48 14.62 1.17
C PRO A 39 12.78 15.20 1.75
N ARG A 40 13.16 14.73 2.95
CA ARG A 40 14.35 15.16 3.67
C ARG A 40 15.22 13.99 4.12
N SER A 41 16.44 14.32 4.55
CA SER A 41 17.30 13.38 5.27
C SER A 41 17.09 13.54 6.76
N VAL A 42 16.98 12.43 7.50
CA VAL A 42 16.82 12.46 8.95
C VAL A 42 17.73 11.40 9.57
N LEU A 43 18.44 11.79 10.62
CA LEU A 43 19.15 10.87 11.49
C LEU A 43 18.13 10.10 12.33
N LEU A 44 18.10 8.79 12.16
CA LEU A 44 17.21 7.90 12.89
C LEU A 44 17.99 7.02 13.85
N ASN A 45 17.34 6.67 14.96
CA ASN A 45 17.90 5.76 15.94
C ASN A 45 17.59 4.33 15.50
N GLY A 46 18.63 3.51 15.32
CA GLY A 46 18.48 2.10 15.02
C GLY A 46 18.01 1.32 16.25
N ILE A 47 17.15 0.33 16.03
CA ILE A 47 16.61 -0.56 17.07
C ILE A 47 16.71 -2.02 16.61
N GLU A 48 16.49 -2.97 17.52
CA GLU A 48 16.52 -4.40 17.17
C GLU A 48 17.84 -4.85 16.53
N GLY A 49 18.97 -4.37 17.06
CA GLY A 49 20.31 -4.65 16.52
C GLY A 49 20.71 -3.79 15.31
N THR A 50 19.84 -2.90 14.86
CA THR A 50 20.15 -1.92 13.80
C THR A 50 21.00 -0.77 14.37
N SER A 51 22.06 -0.37 13.66
CA SER A 51 22.83 0.83 14.00
C SER A 51 22.13 2.10 13.52
N ASP A 52 22.30 3.21 14.25
CA ASP A 52 21.83 4.54 13.85
C ASP A 52 22.29 4.90 12.43
N ALA A 53 21.42 5.56 11.66
CA ALA A 53 21.72 5.93 10.29
C ALA A 53 20.96 7.19 9.87
N THR A 54 21.57 7.98 8.98
CA THR A 54 20.84 9.02 8.25
C THR A 54 20.17 8.40 7.04
N LEU A 55 18.85 8.33 7.05
CA LEU A 55 18.08 7.90 5.89
C LEU A 55 17.64 9.11 5.06
N THR A 56 17.64 8.94 3.75
CA THR A 56 17.16 9.94 2.78
C THR A 56 15.79 9.55 2.24
N GLY A 57 15.02 10.53 1.74
CA GLY A 57 13.70 10.25 1.16
C GLY A 57 12.57 10.17 2.19
N LEU A 58 12.80 10.58 3.45
CA LEU A 58 11.78 10.58 4.51
C LEU A 58 10.84 11.78 4.35
N PRO A 59 9.58 11.70 4.80
CA PRO A 59 8.64 12.79 4.64
C PRO A 59 9.00 14.01 5.50
N THR A 60 8.52 15.17 5.07
CA THR A 60 8.40 16.35 5.93
C THR A 60 7.02 16.39 6.58
N THR A 61 6.88 17.20 7.64
CA THR A 61 5.63 17.35 8.37
C THR A 61 4.85 18.59 7.95
N PHE A 62 3.51 18.53 8.01
CA PHE A 62 2.61 19.69 7.93
C PHE A 62 1.48 19.55 8.96
N ARG A 63 0.67 20.59 9.15
CA ARG A 63 -0.34 20.65 10.22
C ARG A 63 -1.77 20.66 9.71
N PRO A 64 -2.43 19.50 9.54
CA PRO A 64 -3.85 19.45 9.18
C PRO A 64 -4.77 19.90 10.32
N GLY A 65 -6.03 20.17 9.97
CA GLY A 65 -7.12 20.47 10.90
C GLY A 65 -7.74 19.24 11.59
N LEU A 66 -7.34 18.03 11.21
CA LEU A 66 -7.87 16.76 11.72
C LEU A 66 -7.41 16.46 13.16
N ASN A 67 -8.31 15.88 13.94
CA ASN A 67 -8.03 15.40 15.29
C ASN A 67 -8.84 14.11 15.55
N THR A 68 -8.17 12.97 15.46
CA THR A 68 -8.76 11.63 15.62
C THR A 68 -7.89 10.76 16.53
N TYR A 69 -8.48 9.74 17.17
CA TYR A 69 -7.71 8.73 17.90
C TYR A 69 -7.25 7.59 16.98
N GLU A 70 -8.10 7.21 16.03
CA GLU A 70 -7.91 6.01 15.23
C GLU A 70 -8.14 6.35 13.75
N GLY A 71 -9.36 6.13 13.27
CA GLY A 71 -9.74 6.18 11.87
C GLY A 71 -9.52 7.54 11.24
N CYS A 72 -8.92 7.50 10.07
CA CYS A 72 -8.79 8.61 9.15
C CYS A 72 -8.56 8.08 7.75
N PHE A 73 -8.73 8.94 6.76
CA PHE A 73 -8.46 8.63 5.36
C PHE A 73 -8.13 9.92 4.59
N THR A 74 -7.23 9.80 3.63
CA THR A 74 -6.64 10.93 2.90
C THR A 74 -6.53 10.59 1.42
N ILE A 75 -6.62 11.59 0.55
CA ILE A 75 -6.30 11.40 -0.87
C ILE A 75 -5.55 12.60 -1.44
N SER A 76 -4.58 12.28 -2.29
CA SER A 76 -3.85 13.22 -3.13
C SER A 76 -4.19 12.99 -4.60
N ASP A 77 -3.90 13.95 -5.47
CA ASP A 77 -3.96 13.73 -6.91
C ASP A 77 -2.77 12.87 -7.40
N SER A 78 -2.75 12.57 -8.69
CA SER A 78 -1.68 11.81 -9.33
C SER A 78 -0.31 12.49 -9.22
N ASP A 79 -0.28 13.82 -9.10
CA ASP A 79 0.94 14.61 -8.91
C ASP A 79 1.45 14.59 -7.45
N GLY A 80 0.63 14.09 -6.53
CA GLY A 80 0.89 14.01 -5.10
C GLY A 80 0.43 15.23 -4.33
N ASN A 81 -0.33 16.16 -4.92
CA ASN A 81 -0.89 17.28 -4.19
C ASN A 81 -2.07 16.80 -3.35
N LEU A 82 -2.11 17.21 -2.07
CA LEU A 82 -3.25 16.91 -1.20
C LEU A 82 -4.53 17.47 -1.82
N LEU A 83 -5.57 16.64 -1.92
CA LEU A 83 -6.90 17.06 -2.36
C LEU A 83 -7.78 17.33 -1.16
N PHE A 84 -8.01 16.29 -0.34
CA PHE A 84 -8.83 16.35 0.86
C PHE A 84 -8.56 15.16 1.78
N TYR A 85 -9.09 15.24 2.99
CA TYR A 85 -8.99 14.20 4.01
C TYR A 85 -10.15 14.26 4.99
N SER A 86 -10.31 13.21 5.78
CA SER A 86 -11.39 13.09 6.76
C SER A 86 -11.01 12.19 7.92
N ASP A 87 -11.66 12.41 9.05
CA ASP A 87 -11.69 11.55 10.23
C ASP A 87 -12.91 10.61 10.24
N GLY A 88 -13.78 10.69 9.22
CA GLY A 88 -15.06 9.98 9.14
C GLY A 88 -16.27 10.82 9.55
N GLU A 89 -16.09 11.88 10.33
CA GLU A 89 -17.17 12.81 10.73
C GLU A 89 -17.15 14.11 9.91
N LYS A 90 -15.94 14.55 9.55
CA LYS A 90 -15.69 15.85 8.91
C LYS A 90 -14.78 15.68 7.70
N VAL A 91 -15.02 16.47 6.65
CA VAL A 91 -14.18 16.50 5.44
C VAL A 91 -13.46 17.85 5.36
N TRP A 92 -12.14 17.83 5.27
CA TRP A 92 -11.31 19.02 5.09
C TRP A 92 -10.73 19.06 3.68
N ASP A 93 -10.69 20.26 3.10
CA ASP A 93 -9.97 20.52 1.87
C ASP A 93 -8.46 20.66 2.10
N LYS A 94 -7.69 20.77 1.00
CA LYS A 94 -6.25 20.97 1.00
C LYS A 94 -5.75 22.23 1.72
N THR A 95 -6.63 23.20 1.99
CA THR A 95 -6.30 24.40 2.79
C THR A 95 -6.55 24.19 4.29
N HIS A 96 -6.86 22.96 4.68
CA HIS A 96 -7.16 22.52 6.04
C HIS A 96 -8.42 23.15 6.62
N LYS A 97 -9.33 23.61 5.76
CA LYS A 97 -10.65 24.10 6.14
C LYS A 97 -11.69 23.03 5.86
N ILE A 98 -12.73 22.98 6.69
CA ILE A 98 -13.85 22.05 6.50
C ILE A 98 -14.57 22.44 5.19
N MET A 99 -14.81 21.47 4.31
CA MET A 99 -15.61 21.66 3.12
C MET A 99 -17.05 22.02 3.50
N PRO A 100 -17.78 22.79 2.68
CA PRO A 100 -19.22 22.86 2.86
C PRO A 100 -19.84 21.46 2.81
N ASN A 101 -20.97 21.28 3.48
CA ASN A 101 -21.62 19.98 3.68
C ASN A 101 -20.73 18.87 4.30
N GLY A 102 -19.47 19.14 4.61
CA GLY A 102 -18.48 18.20 5.12
C GLY A 102 -18.49 18.08 6.63
N LEU A 103 -19.57 18.45 7.32
CA LEU A 103 -19.80 18.16 8.75
C LEU A 103 -20.89 17.10 8.89
N GLY A 104 -20.78 16.20 9.86
CA GLY A 104 -21.83 15.22 10.14
C GLY A 104 -21.90 14.12 9.08
N LEU A 105 -20.73 13.62 8.65
CA LEU A 105 -20.64 12.28 8.07
C LEU A 105 -20.84 11.24 9.18
N THR A 106 -21.08 9.98 8.80
CA THR A 106 -21.54 8.93 9.73
C THR A 106 -20.41 8.10 10.35
N GLY A 107 -19.15 8.47 10.10
CA GLY A 107 -18.00 7.82 10.72
C GLY A 107 -17.78 8.27 12.15
N ASP A 108 -16.82 7.66 12.84
CA ASP A 108 -16.44 8.03 14.20
C ASP A 108 -14.92 8.00 14.38
N MET A 109 -14.38 8.96 15.14
CA MET A 109 -12.95 9.11 15.39
C MET A 109 -12.30 7.96 16.19
N SER A 110 -13.11 7.11 16.83
CA SER A 110 -12.70 5.91 17.56
C SER A 110 -12.84 4.64 16.72
N SER A 111 -13.29 4.72 15.46
CA SER A 111 -13.33 3.56 14.57
C SER A 111 -11.94 3.23 14.06
N ALA A 112 -11.52 1.95 14.06
CA ALA A 112 -10.19 1.58 13.58
C ALA A 112 -9.91 2.07 12.15
N GLN A 113 -10.88 1.88 11.26
CA GLN A 113 -10.97 2.48 9.94
C GLN A 113 -12.32 3.19 9.82
N SER A 114 -12.33 4.51 10.05
CA SER A 114 -13.56 5.33 9.99
C SER A 114 -14.08 5.57 8.56
N GLY A 115 -13.32 5.15 7.54
CA GLY A 115 -13.74 5.23 6.16
C GLY A 115 -12.62 5.02 5.16
N ILE A 116 -12.95 5.18 3.87
CA ILE A 116 -12.02 5.06 2.75
C ILE A 116 -12.48 5.91 1.56
N ILE A 117 -11.52 6.42 0.78
CA ILE A 117 -11.79 7.19 -0.45
C ILE A 117 -11.35 6.41 -1.68
N PHE A 118 -12.13 6.50 -2.76
CA PHE A 118 -11.72 6.11 -4.10
C PHE A 118 -12.33 7.03 -5.17
N PRO A 119 -11.79 7.08 -6.39
CA PRO A 119 -12.33 7.91 -7.47
C PRO A 119 -13.72 7.43 -7.90
N TYR A 120 -14.60 8.34 -8.29
CA TYR A 120 -15.89 7.96 -8.86
C TYR A 120 -15.68 7.42 -10.29
N PRO A 121 -16.10 6.18 -10.62
CA PRO A 121 -15.90 5.63 -11.96
C PRO A 121 -16.47 6.51 -13.08
N GLY A 122 -15.63 6.84 -14.06
CA GLY A 122 -16.02 7.68 -15.20
C GLY A 122 -16.01 9.19 -14.93
N SER A 123 -15.62 9.63 -13.72
CA SER A 123 -15.38 11.04 -13.41
C SER A 123 -13.89 11.30 -13.18
N LYS A 124 -13.43 12.48 -13.60
CA LYS A 124 -12.07 12.97 -13.33
C LYS A 124 -12.00 13.86 -12.08
N THR A 125 -13.14 14.31 -11.58
CA THR A 125 -13.22 15.30 -10.49
C THR A 125 -13.98 14.81 -9.28
N LYS A 126 -14.73 13.71 -9.41
CA LYS A 126 -15.54 13.18 -8.31
C LYS A 126 -14.86 12.01 -7.62
N TYR A 127 -15.07 11.93 -6.32
CA TYR A 127 -14.59 10.88 -5.44
C TYR A 127 -15.73 10.38 -4.57
N VAL A 128 -15.63 9.14 -4.11
CA VAL A 128 -16.55 8.52 -3.15
C VAL A 128 -15.79 8.37 -1.83
N ALA A 129 -16.37 8.88 -0.75
CA ALA A 129 -15.90 8.63 0.61
C ALA A 129 -16.91 7.72 1.31
N VAL A 130 -16.50 6.50 1.65
CA VAL A 130 -17.27 5.59 2.49
C VAL A 130 -16.94 5.88 3.94
N THR A 131 -17.96 5.92 4.81
CA THR A 131 -17.83 6.15 6.25
C THR A 131 -18.64 5.14 7.04
N LEU A 132 -18.09 4.72 8.17
CA LEU A 132 -18.71 3.78 9.10
C LEU A 132 -18.30 4.14 10.52
N GLY A 133 -19.24 3.95 11.44
CA GLY A 133 -19.07 4.32 12.84
C GLY A 133 -18.41 3.24 13.69
N VAL A 134 -18.31 3.56 14.97
CA VAL A 134 -17.85 2.66 16.04
C VAL A 134 -18.89 1.56 16.29
N HIS A 135 -18.46 0.40 16.77
CA HIS A 135 -19.39 -0.64 17.21
C HIS A 135 -20.01 -0.32 18.57
N ASP A 136 -21.10 0.43 18.53
CA ASP A 136 -21.92 0.80 19.67
C ASP A 136 -23.39 0.60 19.31
N LYS A 137 -24.24 0.22 20.28
CA LYS A 137 -25.69 0.06 20.07
C LYS A 137 -26.38 1.35 19.61
N ASN A 138 -25.76 2.49 19.85
CA ASN A 138 -26.24 3.80 19.45
C ASN A 138 -25.81 4.21 18.03
N PHE A 139 -24.91 3.44 17.39
CA PHE A 139 -24.48 3.67 16.02
C PHE A 139 -25.22 2.76 15.05
N PRO A 140 -25.55 3.26 13.84
CA PRO A 140 -26.06 2.41 12.78
C PRO A 140 -25.05 1.33 12.44
N ASN A 141 -25.48 0.07 12.49
CA ASN A 141 -24.69 -1.11 12.12
C ASN A 141 -24.53 -1.27 10.59
N THR A 142 -24.26 -0.16 9.92
CA THR A 142 -24.19 -0.04 8.46
C THR A 142 -23.12 0.97 8.05
N ALA A 143 -22.73 0.93 6.78
CA ALA A 143 -21.83 1.90 6.17
C ALA A 143 -22.62 2.87 5.30
N TYR A 144 -22.08 4.07 5.13
CA TYR A 144 -22.63 5.09 4.24
C TYR A 144 -21.56 5.56 3.27
N TYR A 145 -21.96 6.20 2.18
CA TYR A 145 -21.05 6.92 1.32
C TYR A 145 -21.53 8.35 1.05
N SER A 146 -20.56 9.20 0.76
CA SER A 146 -20.79 10.55 0.25
C SER A 146 -19.97 10.79 -1.01
N VAL A 147 -20.49 11.58 -1.95
CA VAL A 147 -19.76 12.01 -3.15
C VAL A 147 -19.13 13.38 -2.91
N ILE A 148 -17.83 13.49 -3.18
CA ILE A 148 -17.06 14.73 -3.14
C ILE A 148 -16.78 15.14 -4.57
N ASP A 149 -17.07 16.39 -4.95
CA ASP A 149 -16.77 16.92 -6.27
C ASP A 149 -15.69 18.00 -6.19
N MET A 150 -14.48 17.66 -6.65
CA MET A 150 -13.32 18.55 -6.66
C MET A 150 -13.42 19.64 -7.73
N SER A 151 -14.40 19.62 -8.64
CA SER A 151 -14.60 20.74 -9.59
C SER A 151 -15.20 21.98 -8.92
N LEU A 152 -15.76 21.81 -7.71
CA LEU A 152 -16.40 22.88 -6.96
C LEU A 152 -15.36 23.75 -6.25
N ARG A 153 -15.74 25.00 -5.97
CA ARG A 153 -14.94 25.97 -5.20
C ARG A 153 -13.49 26.11 -5.70
N GLU A 154 -13.30 26.27 -7.00
CA GLU A 154 -11.96 26.50 -7.60
C GLU A 154 -10.93 25.40 -7.25
N ASN A 155 -11.34 24.12 -7.29
CA ASN A 155 -10.53 22.96 -6.91
C ASN A 155 -10.23 22.84 -5.41
N LEU A 156 -11.06 23.46 -4.57
CA LEU A 156 -11.12 23.16 -3.14
C LEU A 156 -12.10 22.04 -2.82
N GLY A 157 -13.04 21.73 -3.72
CA GLY A 157 -14.03 20.67 -3.53
C GLY A 157 -15.14 21.00 -2.54
N ASP A 158 -16.18 20.18 -2.58
CA ASP A 158 -17.35 20.22 -1.70
C ASP A 158 -17.99 18.82 -1.61
N VAL A 159 -18.65 18.52 -0.51
CA VAL A 159 -19.50 17.33 -0.41
C VAL A 159 -20.81 17.63 -1.12
N VAL A 160 -21.19 16.80 -2.09
CA VAL A 160 -22.43 17.00 -2.86
C VAL A 160 -23.63 16.75 -1.93
N ALA A 161 -24.39 17.80 -1.62
CA ALA A 161 -25.44 17.75 -0.60
C ALA A 161 -26.52 16.67 -0.84
N THR A 162 -26.86 16.39 -2.11
CA THR A 162 -27.84 15.36 -2.49
C THR A 162 -27.26 13.94 -2.51
N GLU A 163 -25.94 13.82 -2.47
CA GLU A 163 -25.21 12.55 -2.51
C GLU A 163 -24.38 12.37 -1.23
N LYS A 164 -24.91 12.81 -0.08
CA LYS A 164 -24.27 12.73 1.23
C LYS A 164 -24.96 11.70 2.11
N ASN A 165 -24.17 10.90 2.83
CA ASN A 165 -24.62 9.88 3.77
C ASN A 165 -25.67 8.93 3.14
N ILE A 166 -25.43 8.48 1.91
CA ILE A 166 -26.26 7.45 1.28
C ILE A 166 -25.86 6.10 1.88
N GLU A 167 -26.82 5.38 2.44
CA GLU A 167 -26.60 4.08 3.05
C GLU A 167 -26.15 3.03 2.00
N LEU A 168 -25.22 2.16 2.38
CA LEU A 168 -24.88 0.98 1.58
C LEU A 168 -25.98 -0.07 1.75
N PRO A 169 -26.71 -0.41 0.69
CA PRO A 169 -27.92 -1.22 0.80
C PRO A 169 -27.62 -2.69 1.11
N ASN A 170 -28.55 -3.35 1.82
CA ASN A 170 -28.60 -4.80 1.99
C ASN A 170 -27.34 -5.45 2.58
N GLY A 171 -26.56 -4.72 3.37
CA GLY A 171 -25.47 -5.28 4.15
C GLY A 171 -25.96 -6.31 5.17
N VAL A 172 -25.21 -7.40 5.34
CA VAL A 172 -25.55 -8.46 6.30
C VAL A 172 -24.59 -8.41 7.48
N GLY A 173 -25.12 -8.47 8.70
CA GLY A 173 -24.37 -8.38 9.95
C GLY A 173 -24.17 -6.94 10.44
N ALA A 174 -23.49 -6.79 11.58
CA ALA A 174 -23.14 -5.49 12.15
C ALA A 174 -21.87 -4.92 11.48
N ILE A 175 -22.06 -3.93 10.61
CA ILE A 175 -20.97 -3.31 9.84
C ILE A 175 -20.46 -2.08 10.60
N SER A 176 -19.21 -2.13 11.03
CA SER A 176 -18.56 -1.06 11.80
C SER A 176 -17.03 -1.23 11.82
N GLU A 177 -16.32 -0.12 12.05
CA GLU A 177 -14.87 0.00 12.32
C GLU A 177 -13.86 -0.57 11.32
N SER A 178 -14.24 -1.44 10.39
CA SER A 178 -13.34 -2.06 9.41
C SER A 178 -13.93 -1.90 8.01
N CYS A 179 -13.22 -1.20 7.12
CA CYS A 179 -13.58 -1.16 5.71
C CYS A 179 -12.35 -1.05 4.81
N THR A 180 -12.50 -1.50 3.58
CA THR A 180 -11.51 -1.26 2.53
C THR A 180 -12.20 -1.17 1.17
N ALA A 181 -11.42 -0.82 0.16
CA ALA A 181 -11.87 -0.73 -1.21
C ALA A 181 -10.74 -1.20 -2.13
N THR A 182 -11.13 -1.67 -3.31
CA THR A 182 -10.18 -2.00 -4.36
C THR A 182 -10.78 -1.89 -5.76
N LEU A 183 -9.94 -1.72 -6.77
CA LEU A 183 -10.32 -1.78 -8.17
C LEU A 183 -10.82 -3.18 -8.54
N ALA A 184 -11.97 -3.25 -9.20
CA ALA A 184 -12.47 -4.45 -9.85
C ALA A 184 -11.81 -4.64 -11.22
N ALA A 185 -11.81 -5.87 -11.73
CA ALA A 185 -11.20 -6.21 -13.02
C ALA A 185 -11.76 -5.42 -14.22
N ASP A 186 -12.98 -4.89 -14.12
CA ASP A 186 -13.66 -4.08 -15.15
C ASP A 186 -13.47 -2.56 -15.00
N GLY A 187 -12.64 -2.11 -14.04
CA GLY A 187 -12.40 -0.70 -13.75
C GLY A 187 -13.44 -0.03 -12.86
N SER A 188 -14.42 -0.78 -12.34
CA SER A 188 -15.27 -0.36 -11.22
C SER A 188 -14.56 -0.58 -9.87
N TYR A 189 -15.23 -0.34 -8.75
CA TYR A 189 -14.65 -0.56 -7.42
C TYR A 189 -15.46 -1.54 -6.59
N TRP A 190 -14.76 -2.33 -5.78
CA TRP A 190 -15.34 -3.09 -4.68
C TRP A 190 -15.18 -2.30 -3.40
N ILE A 191 -16.28 -2.12 -2.66
CA ILE A 191 -16.28 -1.65 -1.27
C ILE A 191 -16.47 -2.88 -0.40
N ILE A 192 -15.61 -3.06 0.60
CA ILE A 192 -15.57 -4.26 1.44
C ILE A 192 -15.72 -3.84 2.89
N ALA A 193 -16.65 -4.48 3.60
CA ALA A 193 -16.78 -4.34 5.04
C ALA A 193 -17.23 -5.66 5.68
N PRO A 194 -16.58 -6.13 6.75
CA PRO A 194 -17.10 -7.20 7.57
C PRO A 194 -18.41 -6.79 8.23
N GLY A 195 -19.43 -7.64 8.13
CA GLY A 195 -20.65 -7.56 8.92
C GLY A 195 -20.60 -8.60 10.03
N ARG A 196 -20.32 -8.14 11.24
CA ARG A 196 -20.11 -8.98 12.42
C ARG A 196 -21.42 -9.67 12.81
N GLY A 197 -21.34 -10.94 13.15
CA GLY A 197 -22.49 -11.77 13.46
C GLY A 197 -22.03 -13.12 14.03
N ASN A 198 -22.87 -14.14 13.99
CA ASN A 198 -22.40 -15.52 14.15
C ASN A 198 -23.12 -16.43 13.15
N PRO A 199 -22.41 -16.89 12.09
CA PRO A 199 -21.05 -16.51 11.70
C PRO A 199 -21.00 -15.04 11.22
N THR A 200 -19.80 -14.47 11.10
CA THR A 200 -19.60 -13.15 10.48
C THR A 200 -19.63 -13.24 8.95
N GLN A 201 -20.08 -12.17 8.31
CA GLN A 201 -20.13 -12.02 6.86
C GLN A 201 -19.06 -11.05 6.36
N LEU A 202 -18.53 -11.29 5.17
CA LEU A 202 -17.76 -10.33 4.40
C LEU A 202 -18.66 -9.82 3.27
N ASN A 203 -19.02 -8.55 3.33
CA ASN A 203 -19.86 -7.89 2.32
C ASN A 203 -18.96 -7.18 1.31
N ALA A 204 -19.17 -7.42 0.01
CA ALA A 204 -18.49 -6.71 -1.07
C ALA A 204 -19.52 -6.06 -2.02
N TRP A 205 -19.64 -4.74 -1.98
CA TRP A 205 -20.52 -4.00 -2.88
C TRP A 205 -19.75 -3.51 -4.11
N LYS A 206 -20.37 -3.62 -5.28
CA LYS A 206 -19.82 -3.08 -6.52
C LYS A 206 -20.25 -1.64 -6.72
N PHE A 207 -19.31 -0.72 -6.84
CA PHE A 207 -19.56 0.68 -7.16
C PHE A 207 -19.16 0.96 -8.61
N THR A 208 -20.12 1.35 -9.44
CA THR A 208 -19.94 1.59 -10.87
C THR A 208 -20.18 3.07 -11.22
N LYS A 209 -20.07 3.42 -12.51
CA LYS A 209 -20.45 4.76 -13.00
C LYS A 209 -21.92 5.11 -12.78
N ALA A 210 -22.77 4.11 -12.53
CA ALA A 210 -24.19 4.29 -12.21
C ALA A 210 -24.45 4.41 -10.70
N GLY A 211 -23.40 4.33 -9.87
CA GLY A 211 -23.49 4.28 -8.43
C GLY A 211 -23.30 2.87 -7.85
N ILE A 212 -23.66 2.73 -6.58
CA ILE A 212 -23.58 1.50 -5.80
C ILE A 212 -24.60 0.46 -6.29
N ALA A 213 -24.20 -0.81 -6.36
CA ALA A 213 -25.11 -1.93 -6.59
C ALA A 213 -26.07 -2.11 -5.40
N ALA A 214 -27.29 -2.57 -5.68
CA ALA A 214 -28.31 -2.77 -4.64
C ALA A 214 -27.95 -3.89 -3.65
N ASP A 215 -27.32 -4.96 -4.11
CA ASP A 215 -26.97 -6.11 -3.28
C ASP A 215 -25.44 -6.32 -3.26
N PRO A 216 -24.85 -6.54 -2.07
CA PRO A 216 -23.46 -6.98 -1.97
C PRO A 216 -23.31 -8.44 -2.37
N VAL A 217 -22.10 -8.80 -2.81
CA VAL A 217 -21.63 -10.17 -2.80
C VAL A 217 -21.25 -10.52 -1.36
N VAL A 218 -22.01 -11.42 -0.75
CA VAL A 218 -21.82 -11.82 0.65
C VAL A 218 -21.08 -13.14 0.72
N THR A 219 -19.95 -13.16 1.44
CA THR A 219 -19.24 -14.40 1.77
C THR A 219 -19.30 -14.65 3.27
N ILE A 220 -19.79 -15.82 3.68
CA ILE A 220 -19.80 -16.25 5.08
C ILE A 220 -18.42 -16.81 5.44
N ILE A 221 -17.84 -16.38 6.56
CA ILE A 221 -16.60 -16.99 7.04
C ILE A 221 -16.88 -18.38 7.65
N PRO A 222 -16.03 -19.40 7.43
CA PRO A 222 -16.35 -20.79 7.70
C PRO A 222 -16.13 -21.21 9.17
N PHE A 223 -16.22 -20.28 10.12
CA PHE A 223 -16.05 -20.54 11.55
C PHE A 223 -16.96 -19.63 12.36
N GLU A 224 -17.32 -20.11 13.56
CA GLU A 224 -18.12 -19.33 14.51
C GLU A 224 -17.35 -18.10 14.97
N THR A 225 -18.08 -17.00 15.09
CA THR A 225 -17.62 -15.75 15.70
C THR A 225 -18.42 -15.50 16.96
N ILE A 226 -17.81 -14.83 17.93
CA ILE A 226 -18.56 -14.43 19.11
C ILE A 226 -19.48 -13.30 18.70
N VAL A 227 -20.78 -13.45 18.99
CA VAL A 227 -21.72 -12.34 18.89
C VAL A 227 -21.29 -11.31 19.92
N GLU A 228 -20.77 -10.18 19.45
CA GLU A 228 -20.25 -9.12 20.30
C GLU A 228 -21.36 -8.61 21.23
N THR A 229 -21.07 -8.58 22.53
CA THR A 229 -21.83 -7.78 23.49
C THR A 229 -21.20 -6.39 23.60
N GLU A 230 -21.96 -5.42 24.10
CA GLU A 230 -21.49 -4.06 24.40
C GLU A 230 -20.09 -4.04 25.04
N GLY A 231 -19.18 -3.21 24.50
CA GLY A 231 -17.84 -3.00 25.06
C GLY A 231 -16.78 -4.05 24.72
N VAL A 232 -17.09 -5.05 23.88
CA VAL A 232 -16.11 -6.06 23.41
C VAL A 232 -15.56 -5.76 22.00
N GLY A 233 -16.14 -4.74 21.34
CA GLY A 233 -15.55 -3.83 20.34
C GLY A 233 -15.13 -4.38 18.96
N ALA A 234 -15.32 -3.53 17.95
CA ALA A 234 -15.12 -3.92 16.57
C ALA A 234 -13.72 -3.64 16.05
N TYR A 235 -12.73 -4.47 16.37
CA TYR A 235 -11.37 -4.03 16.10
C TYR A 235 -10.82 -4.38 14.71
N GLY A 236 -9.97 -3.46 14.25
CA GLY A 236 -8.80 -3.72 13.41
C GLY A 236 -8.99 -3.50 11.91
N TYR A 237 -7.85 -3.50 11.22
CA TYR A 237 -7.77 -3.13 9.82
C TYR A 237 -8.11 -4.34 8.96
N ILE A 238 -8.94 -4.11 7.95
CA ILE A 238 -9.08 -5.00 6.80
C ILE A 238 -8.36 -4.38 5.61
N LYS A 239 -7.56 -5.18 4.91
CA LYS A 239 -6.90 -4.79 3.66
C LYS A 239 -7.02 -5.91 2.63
N VAL A 240 -7.08 -5.49 1.37
CA VAL A 240 -6.86 -6.35 0.20
C VAL A 240 -5.44 -6.10 -0.29
N SER A 241 -4.75 -7.12 -0.80
CA SER A 241 -3.42 -6.96 -1.39
C SER A 241 -3.50 -6.12 -2.65
N HIS A 242 -2.42 -5.44 -3.01
CA HIS A 242 -2.42 -4.51 -4.15
C HIS A 242 -2.55 -5.18 -5.53
N ASP A 243 -2.44 -6.52 -5.61
CA ASP A 243 -2.75 -7.32 -6.80
C ASP A 243 -4.19 -7.88 -6.79
N ASN A 244 -4.95 -7.55 -5.75
CA ASN A 244 -6.33 -7.96 -5.49
C ASN A 244 -6.55 -9.47 -5.31
N LYS A 245 -5.51 -10.24 -4.95
CA LYS A 245 -5.63 -11.70 -4.82
C LYS A 245 -5.75 -12.21 -3.39
N TYR A 246 -5.36 -11.40 -2.41
CA TYR A 246 -5.36 -11.75 -1.00
C TYR A 246 -6.11 -10.72 -0.18
N PHE A 247 -6.63 -11.13 0.97
CA PHE A 247 -7.11 -10.21 1.99
C PHE A 247 -6.58 -10.64 3.35
N ALA A 248 -6.48 -9.66 4.24
CA ALA A 248 -6.17 -9.86 5.64
C ALA A 248 -7.07 -8.94 6.47
N TRP A 249 -7.56 -9.45 7.59
CA TRP A 249 -8.34 -8.70 8.56
C TRP A 249 -7.85 -9.03 9.96
N GLY A 250 -7.29 -8.03 10.64
CA GLY A 250 -6.94 -8.13 12.05
C GLY A 250 -8.15 -7.80 12.91
N GLY A 251 -8.41 -8.58 13.94
CA GLY A 251 -9.33 -8.17 15.01
C GLY A 251 -10.76 -8.71 15.06
N PRO A 252 -11.22 -9.74 14.29
CA PRO A 252 -12.44 -10.43 14.69
C PRO A 252 -12.22 -11.25 15.96
N ILE A 253 -13.29 -11.38 16.73
CA ILE A 253 -13.30 -12.15 17.97
C ILE A 253 -13.94 -13.52 17.77
N ILE A 254 -13.21 -14.61 18.05
CA ILE A 254 -13.60 -15.96 17.60
C ILE A 254 -13.38 -17.11 18.59
N GLU A 255 -13.03 -16.86 19.86
CA GLU A 255 -12.90 -17.93 20.88
C GLU A 255 -13.47 -17.53 22.25
N LYS A 256 -14.30 -18.39 22.87
CA LYS A 256 -15.18 -18.04 24.02
C LYS A 256 -14.66 -18.40 25.44
N ASN A 257 -13.52 -19.07 25.60
CA ASN A 257 -13.22 -19.75 26.88
C ASN A 257 -11.89 -19.38 27.56
N ILE A 258 -11.44 -18.12 27.51
CA ILE A 258 -10.25 -17.72 28.28
C ILE A 258 -10.54 -16.46 29.12
N THR A 259 -10.20 -16.53 30.41
CA THR A 259 -10.48 -15.55 31.47
C THR A 259 -9.72 -14.22 31.33
N LYS A 260 -9.14 -13.92 30.17
CA LYS A 260 -8.45 -12.66 29.87
C LYS A 260 -8.93 -12.12 28.53
N LEU A 261 -9.35 -10.86 28.53
CA LEU A 261 -9.80 -10.08 27.36
C LEU A 261 -8.76 -10.06 26.20
N ASP A 262 -7.52 -10.46 26.48
CA ASP A 262 -6.39 -10.43 25.54
C ASP A 262 -6.37 -11.58 24.51
N ASN A 263 -7.10 -12.68 24.74
CA ASN A 263 -7.01 -13.90 23.90
C ASN A 263 -8.12 -14.04 22.84
N TYR A 264 -8.91 -13.00 22.64
CA TYR A 264 -10.11 -13.07 21.82
C TYR A 264 -9.87 -12.82 20.33
N LYS A 265 -8.73 -12.23 19.96
CA LYS A 265 -8.49 -11.71 18.61
C LYS A 265 -7.92 -12.77 17.67
N ALA A 266 -8.29 -12.66 16.40
CA ALA A 266 -7.73 -13.44 15.32
C ALA A 266 -7.18 -12.56 14.19
N ILE A 267 -6.37 -13.17 13.33
CA ILE A 267 -6.14 -12.65 11.99
C ILE A 267 -6.92 -13.57 11.05
N ILE A 268 -7.74 -13.00 10.19
CA ILE A 268 -8.39 -13.73 9.11
C ILE A 268 -7.65 -13.41 7.82
N VAL A 269 -7.30 -14.44 7.07
CA VAL A 269 -6.65 -14.30 5.77
C VAL A 269 -7.35 -15.16 4.74
N GLY A 270 -7.14 -14.86 3.47
CA GLY A 270 -7.61 -15.72 2.39
C GLY A 270 -7.46 -15.05 1.04
N ASN A 271 -8.24 -15.53 0.09
CA ASN A 271 -8.24 -15.03 -1.27
C ASN A 271 -9.42 -14.09 -1.54
N PHE A 272 -9.19 -13.10 -2.41
CA PHE A 272 -10.20 -12.21 -2.97
C PHE A 272 -10.20 -12.37 -4.49
N ASP A 273 -11.39 -12.32 -5.09
CA ASP A 273 -11.59 -12.35 -6.54
C ASP A 273 -12.13 -10.99 -6.99
N ASP A 274 -11.30 -10.23 -7.70
CA ASP A 274 -11.60 -8.89 -8.19
C ASP A 274 -12.60 -8.85 -9.36
N VAL A 275 -12.89 -9.99 -9.97
CA VAL A 275 -13.95 -10.13 -10.98
C VAL A 275 -15.31 -10.28 -10.30
N THR A 276 -15.38 -11.14 -9.27
CA THR A 276 -16.65 -11.55 -8.67
C THR A 276 -16.96 -10.89 -7.33
N GLY A 277 -15.99 -10.27 -6.66
CA GLY A 277 -16.12 -9.72 -5.30
C GLY A 277 -16.16 -10.80 -4.21
N LYS A 278 -15.90 -12.06 -4.55
CA LYS A 278 -16.03 -13.19 -3.63
C LYS A 278 -14.76 -13.43 -2.84
N PHE A 279 -14.92 -13.77 -1.56
CA PHE A 279 -13.83 -14.26 -0.72
C PHE A 279 -13.77 -15.79 -0.73
N SER A 280 -12.58 -16.37 -0.66
CA SER A 280 -12.40 -17.83 -0.65
C SER A 280 -11.15 -18.24 0.12
N ASN A 281 -11.01 -19.54 0.38
CA ASN A 281 -9.87 -20.10 1.15
C ASN A 281 -9.64 -19.32 2.47
N ILE A 282 -10.74 -19.00 3.16
CA ILE A 282 -10.73 -18.16 4.35
C ILE A 282 -10.17 -18.98 5.51
N ARG A 283 -9.13 -18.45 6.16
CA ARG A 283 -8.42 -19.08 7.26
C ARG A 283 -8.34 -18.14 8.45
N LYS A 284 -8.36 -18.76 9.62
CA LYS A 284 -8.14 -18.14 10.92
C LYS A 284 -6.72 -18.45 11.35
N ILE A 285 -5.98 -17.44 11.79
CA ILE A 285 -4.67 -17.59 12.41
C ILE A 285 -4.86 -17.50 13.93
N PRO A 286 -4.62 -18.60 14.68
CA PRO A 286 -4.82 -18.62 16.13
C PRO A 286 -3.67 -17.89 16.84
N ASN A 287 -3.95 -17.40 18.05
CA ASN A 287 -2.99 -16.74 18.94
C ASN A 287 -2.19 -15.58 18.29
N PRO A 288 -2.82 -14.67 17.54
CA PRO A 288 -2.12 -13.57 16.88
C PRO A 288 -1.75 -12.43 17.84
N GLY A 289 -1.89 -12.62 19.15
CA GLY A 289 -1.79 -11.54 20.13
C GLY A 289 -2.92 -10.52 19.94
N SER A 290 -2.74 -9.34 20.51
CA SER A 290 -3.66 -8.21 20.42
C SER A 290 -3.54 -7.48 19.08
N THR A 291 -3.64 -8.22 17.97
CA THR A 291 -3.53 -7.65 16.61
C THR A 291 -4.64 -6.63 16.35
N TYR A 292 -4.24 -5.53 15.69
CA TYR A 292 -5.07 -4.40 15.32
C TYR A 292 -4.83 -4.03 13.85
N GLY A 293 -3.61 -3.68 13.47
CA GLY A 293 -3.27 -3.28 12.10
C GLY A 293 -2.73 -4.45 11.26
N VAL A 294 -3.02 -4.45 9.96
CA VAL A 294 -2.45 -5.40 8.98
C VAL A 294 -1.92 -4.66 7.76
N GLU A 295 -0.83 -5.15 7.17
CA GLU A 295 -0.25 -4.58 5.95
C GLU A 295 0.49 -5.63 5.12
N PHE A 296 0.43 -5.51 3.80
CA PHE A 296 1.15 -6.39 2.88
C PHE A 296 2.49 -5.76 2.47
N SER A 297 3.53 -6.59 2.36
CA SER A 297 4.80 -6.17 1.75
C SER A 297 4.61 -5.83 0.26
N PRO A 298 5.40 -4.92 -0.34
CA PRO A 298 5.31 -4.58 -1.77
C PRO A 298 5.49 -5.78 -2.73
N SER A 299 6.26 -6.78 -2.33
CA SER A 299 6.45 -8.00 -3.13
C SER A 299 5.41 -9.09 -2.88
N LEU A 300 4.44 -8.86 -1.98
CA LEU A 300 3.47 -9.84 -1.49
C LEU A 300 4.12 -11.14 -0.96
N LYS A 301 5.36 -11.06 -0.47
CA LYS A 301 6.01 -12.15 0.26
C LYS A 301 5.53 -12.23 1.70
N TYR A 302 5.31 -11.08 2.33
CA TYR A 302 5.03 -10.99 3.75
C TYR A 302 3.70 -10.30 4.06
N LEU A 303 3.04 -10.80 5.10
CA LEU A 303 1.97 -10.11 5.80
C LEU A 303 2.50 -9.61 7.14
N PHE A 304 2.39 -8.32 7.39
CA PHE A 304 2.71 -7.68 8.66
C PHE A 304 1.46 -7.50 9.51
N THR A 305 1.61 -7.71 10.82
CA THR A 305 0.57 -7.40 11.80
C THR A 305 1.13 -6.61 12.97
N GLY A 306 0.44 -5.55 13.34
CA GLY A 306 0.73 -4.75 14.53
C GLY A 306 -0.41 -4.83 15.54
N GLY A 307 -0.12 -4.57 16.80
CA GLY A 307 -1.03 -4.71 17.93
C GLY A 307 -0.47 -4.08 19.20
N THR A 308 -1.17 -4.29 20.33
CA THR A 308 -0.75 -3.70 21.62
C THR A 308 0.37 -4.45 22.33
N ASP A 309 0.65 -5.69 21.92
CA ASP A 309 1.54 -6.64 22.58
C ASP A 309 2.66 -7.15 21.69
N VAL A 310 2.47 -7.16 20.36
CA VAL A 310 3.42 -7.79 19.44
C VAL A 310 3.30 -7.27 18.00
N PHE A 311 4.45 -7.07 17.36
CA PHE A 311 4.54 -6.91 15.91
C PHE A 311 5.06 -8.21 15.28
N ARG A 312 4.43 -8.66 14.19
CA ARG A 312 4.78 -9.92 13.52
C ARG A 312 4.84 -9.75 12.02
N ALA A 313 5.60 -10.66 11.42
CA ALA A 313 5.51 -10.92 10.00
C ALA A 313 5.41 -12.40 9.71
N TYR A 314 4.60 -12.72 8.71
CA TYR A 314 4.33 -14.06 8.25
C TYR A 314 4.70 -14.18 6.78
N ASP A 315 5.09 -15.38 6.32
CA ASP A 315 5.08 -15.69 4.89
C ASP A 315 3.63 -15.71 4.41
N LEU A 316 3.27 -14.83 3.47
CA LEU A 316 1.89 -14.69 3.00
C LEU A 316 1.39 -15.96 2.31
N LYS A 317 2.23 -16.59 1.49
CA LYS A 317 1.82 -17.76 0.70
C LYS A 317 1.61 -18.96 1.60
N GLU A 318 2.51 -19.19 2.54
CA GLU A 318 2.36 -20.27 3.51
C GLU A 318 1.14 -20.08 4.41
N LEU A 319 0.88 -18.84 4.84
CA LEU A 319 -0.26 -18.50 5.68
C LEU A 319 -1.60 -18.75 4.96
N VAL A 320 -1.70 -18.33 3.69
CA VAL A 320 -2.90 -18.54 2.86
C VAL A 320 -3.04 -20.00 2.40
N ALA A 321 -1.93 -20.71 2.17
CA ALA A 321 -1.95 -22.16 1.93
C ALA A 321 -2.28 -22.96 3.21
N GLY A 322 -2.09 -22.35 4.38
CA GLY A 322 -2.23 -22.97 5.68
C GLY A 322 -1.19 -24.04 5.95
N THR A 323 0.01 -23.92 5.36
CA THR A 323 1.13 -24.81 5.64
C THR A 323 1.78 -24.49 6.98
N THR A 324 1.72 -23.24 7.43
CA THR A 324 2.09 -22.81 8.78
C THR A 324 1.28 -21.59 9.22
N THR A 325 1.19 -21.39 10.53
CA THR A 325 0.65 -20.19 11.19
C THR A 325 1.70 -19.48 12.04
N SER A 326 2.95 -19.95 12.02
CA SER A 326 4.04 -19.36 12.79
C SER A 326 4.58 -18.09 12.11
N PRO A 327 4.87 -17.02 12.86
CA PRO A 327 5.53 -15.85 12.29
C PRO A 327 6.99 -16.18 11.92
N LEU A 328 7.49 -15.56 10.85
CA LEU A 328 8.91 -15.57 10.47
C LEU A 328 9.75 -14.72 11.43
N ARG A 329 9.15 -13.64 11.94
CA ARG A 329 9.74 -12.77 12.95
C ARG A 329 8.65 -12.20 13.85
N GLU A 330 8.99 -12.11 15.12
CA GLU A 330 8.18 -11.54 16.17
C GLU A 330 9.00 -10.52 16.95
N ILE A 331 8.40 -9.37 17.23
CA ILE A 331 8.98 -8.32 18.08
C ILE A 331 7.95 -8.05 19.17
N ALA A 332 8.23 -8.53 20.38
CA ALA A 332 7.37 -8.32 21.53
C ALA A 332 7.40 -6.85 21.97
N THR A 333 6.27 -6.32 22.41
CA THR A 333 6.18 -4.96 22.95
C THR A 333 6.00 -5.03 24.45
N THR A 334 6.93 -4.48 25.23
CA THR A 334 6.68 -4.21 26.65
C THR A 334 6.79 -2.72 26.95
N ILE A 335 6.11 -2.24 27.99
CA ILE A 335 6.17 -0.82 28.42
C ILE A 335 7.59 -0.44 28.87
N SER A 336 8.39 -1.42 29.31
CA SER A 336 9.80 -1.24 29.66
C SER A 336 10.74 -1.39 28.46
N ASP A 337 10.23 -1.89 27.34
CA ASP A 337 10.99 -2.01 26.10
C ASP A 337 11.24 -0.60 25.57
N PRO A 338 12.48 -0.25 25.16
CA PRO A 338 12.70 0.95 24.40
C PRO A 338 11.66 1.12 23.29
N LEU A 339 11.15 0.05 22.64
CA LEU A 339 10.22 0.04 21.50
C LEU A 339 8.79 0.53 21.76
N GLY A 340 8.24 0.35 22.97
CA GLY A 340 6.81 0.61 23.22
C GLY A 340 5.87 -0.26 22.35
N VAL A 341 4.61 0.16 22.20
CA VAL A 341 3.58 -0.54 21.41
C VAL A 341 3.77 -0.35 19.89
N PHE A 342 3.37 -1.30 19.03
CA PHE A 342 3.38 -1.20 17.55
C PHE A 342 1.96 -1.35 16.96
N TYR A 343 1.18 -0.28 16.90
CA TYR A 343 -0.25 -0.36 16.56
C TYR A 343 -0.53 -0.73 15.09
N THR A 344 -0.34 0.23 14.19
CA THR A 344 -0.78 0.11 12.80
C THR A 344 0.44 0.20 11.88
N PRO A 345 0.78 -0.88 11.17
CA PRO A 345 1.74 -0.83 10.08
C PRO A 345 1.07 -0.31 8.80
N GLN A 346 1.80 0.46 8.02
CA GLN A 346 1.35 0.94 6.72
C GLN A 346 2.51 1.16 5.77
N MET A 347 2.37 0.69 4.54
CA MET A 347 3.29 1.00 3.46
C MET A 347 3.19 2.47 3.08
N ALA A 348 4.32 3.11 2.79
CA ALA A 348 4.40 4.46 2.24
C ALA A 348 4.92 4.49 0.79
N THR A 349 4.78 5.64 0.13
CA THR A 349 5.17 5.83 -1.28
C THR A 349 6.68 5.76 -1.52
N ASP A 350 7.48 5.80 -0.45
CA ASP A 350 8.93 5.55 -0.49
C ASP A 350 9.31 4.06 -0.36
N ASN A 351 8.33 3.15 -0.37
CA ASN A 351 8.46 1.70 -0.19
C ASN A 351 9.01 1.27 1.17
N ARG A 352 8.86 2.11 2.20
CA ARG A 352 9.13 1.73 3.59
C ARG A 352 7.83 1.38 4.31
N LEU A 353 7.94 0.48 5.28
CA LEU A 353 6.84 0.19 6.19
C LEU A 353 6.94 1.14 7.38
N TYR A 354 5.94 2.00 7.58
CA TYR A 354 5.83 2.85 8.75
C TYR A 354 4.92 2.18 9.77
N ILE A 355 5.26 2.29 11.05
CA ILE A 355 4.53 1.63 12.13
C ILE A 355 4.30 2.65 13.24
N LEU A 356 3.04 2.88 13.60
CA LEU A 356 2.71 3.74 14.74
C LEU A 356 3.22 3.11 16.03
N THR A 357 3.88 3.93 16.86
CA THR A 357 4.35 3.52 18.18
C THR A 357 3.82 4.41 19.28
N ASP A 358 3.88 3.93 20.53
CA ASP A 358 3.55 4.77 21.68
C ASP A 358 4.41 6.05 21.72
N SER A 359 3.74 7.20 21.68
CA SER A 359 4.37 8.53 21.68
C SER A 359 4.84 8.99 23.08
N SER A 360 4.47 8.26 24.14
CA SER A 360 4.75 8.60 25.54
C SER A 360 6.11 8.13 26.06
N ILE A 361 6.70 7.08 25.47
CA ILE A 361 7.84 6.36 26.07
C ILE A 361 9.20 6.95 25.68
N SER A 362 9.49 7.18 24.39
CA SER A 362 10.79 7.78 23.97
C SER A 362 10.94 8.12 22.47
N GLY A 363 9.92 7.91 21.63
CA GLY A 363 9.96 8.20 20.19
C GLY A 363 9.00 9.31 19.76
N GLY A 364 9.09 9.72 18.49
CA GLY A 364 8.10 10.62 17.86
C GLY A 364 6.76 9.95 17.58
N GLY A 365 6.47 8.77 18.15
CA GLY A 365 5.24 8.01 17.89
C GLY A 365 5.24 7.21 16.58
N LEU A 366 6.40 7.03 15.94
CA LEU A 366 6.55 6.25 14.70
C LEU A 366 7.88 5.49 14.69
N ALA A 367 7.85 4.31 14.09
CA ALA A 367 9.01 3.53 13.66
C ALA A 367 8.88 3.22 12.17
N LEU A 368 9.95 2.75 11.55
CA LEU A 368 9.92 2.23 10.18
C LEU A 368 10.85 1.04 9.97
N ILE A 369 10.50 0.24 8.96
CA ILE A 369 11.37 -0.78 8.35
C ILE A 369 11.81 -0.24 6.98
N ASP A 370 13.11 -0.08 6.78
CA ASP A 370 13.67 0.59 5.58
C ASP A 370 13.48 -0.24 4.30
N ASN A 371 13.46 -1.57 4.40
CA ASN A 371 13.16 -2.45 3.28
C ASN A 371 12.29 -3.64 3.73
N PRO A 372 10.95 -3.54 3.63
CA PRO A 372 10.04 -4.59 4.10
C PRO A 372 10.05 -5.86 3.22
N ASP A 373 10.69 -5.84 2.04
CA ASP A 373 10.85 -7.02 1.18
C ASP A 373 12.14 -7.82 1.46
N GLU A 374 13.02 -7.31 2.32
CA GLU A 374 14.18 -8.08 2.81
C GLU A 374 13.75 -9.19 3.76
N ASP A 375 14.62 -10.17 3.94
CA ASP A 375 14.41 -11.24 4.90
C ASP A 375 14.14 -10.65 6.31
N PRO A 376 13.05 -11.06 6.98
CA PRO A 376 12.73 -10.61 8.34
C PRO A 376 13.90 -10.63 9.31
N SER A 377 14.83 -11.59 9.21
CA SER A 377 15.93 -11.72 10.16
C SER A 377 16.99 -10.61 10.06
N ILE A 378 17.00 -9.82 8.97
CA ILE A 378 18.01 -8.78 8.73
C ILE A 378 17.41 -7.37 8.58
N TRP A 379 16.12 -7.19 8.85
CA TRP A 379 15.50 -5.87 8.73
C TRP A 379 16.22 -4.82 9.54
N LYS A 380 16.40 -3.68 8.88
CA LYS A 380 16.82 -2.44 9.50
C LYS A 380 15.59 -1.70 10.00
N ILE A 381 15.45 -1.69 11.30
CA ILE A 381 14.32 -1.07 11.99
C ILE A 381 14.82 0.19 12.67
N TYR A 382 14.11 1.28 12.42
CA TYR A 382 14.48 2.60 12.91
C TYR A 382 13.32 3.24 13.63
N ARG A 383 13.63 3.98 14.69
CA ARG A 383 12.68 4.85 15.38
C ARG A 383 12.78 6.28 14.85
N ILE A 384 11.63 6.90 14.63
CA ILE A 384 11.53 8.33 14.36
C ILE A 384 11.79 9.11 15.65
N PRO A 385 12.71 10.08 15.66
CA PRO A 385 13.05 10.83 16.87
C PRO A 385 11.91 11.77 17.28
N LYS A 386 11.82 12.09 18.57
CA LYS A 386 10.73 12.91 19.14
C LYS A 386 10.61 14.31 18.50
N ASN A 387 11.73 14.90 18.10
CA ASN A 387 11.78 16.20 17.45
C ASN A 387 11.41 16.16 15.95
N PHE A 388 11.05 14.98 15.41
CA PHE A 388 10.55 14.88 14.05
C PHE A 388 9.22 15.65 13.88
N PHE A 389 8.39 15.63 14.94
CA PHE A 389 7.15 16.38 15.03
C PHE A 389 7.31 17.63 15.91
N PRO A 390 6.69 18.76 15.55
CA PRO A 390 6.61 19.94 16.42
C PRO A 390 5.96 19.62 17.77
N THR A 391 6.41 20.30 18.82
CA THR A 391 5.90 20.18 20.21
C THR A 391 5.32 21.51 20.71
N GLY A 392 4.58 21.52 21.82
CA GLY A 392 4.06 22.75 22.44
C GLY A 392 2.74 23.23 21.82
N ALA A 393 2.56 24.53 21.57
CA ALA A 393 1.32 25.07 21.00
C ALA A 393 0.97 24.50 19.60
N GLU A 394 1.99 24.01 18.88
CA GLU A 394 1.86 23.37 17.57
C GLU A 394 1.97 21.85 17.62
N SER A 395 1.84 21.23 18.81
CA SER A 395 2.01 19.78 18.99
C SER A 395 1.27 18.97 17.93
N MET A 396 1.99 18.04 17.32
CA MET A 396 1.45 17.00 16.47
C MET A 396 1.68 15.66 17.17
N ASN A 397 0.60 14.92 17.43
CA ASN A 397 0.68 13.69 18.20
C ASN A 397 0.13 12.52 17.37
N PRO A 398 0.99 11.60 16.91
CA PRO A 398 0.54 10.32 16.40
C PRO A 398 -0.27 9.57 17.46
N GLN A 399 -1.34 8.91 17.01
CA GLN A 399 -2.26 8.13 17.85
C GLN A 399 -2.22 6.65 17.40
N LEU A 400 -3.35 5.98 17.26
CA LEU A 400 -3.43 4.54 17.03
C LEU A 400 -3.58 4.17 15.54
N GLY A 401 -4.21 5.03 14.74
CA GLY A 401 -4.55 4.76 13.34
C GLY A 401 -3.75 5.57 12.31
N LEU A 402 -3.47 4.93 11.18
CA LEU A 402 -2.91 5.57 9.98
C LEU A 402 -4.01 5.69 8.91
N PRO A 403 -3.88 6.60 7.93
CA PRO A 403 -4.96 6.83 6.97
C PRO A 403 -5.26 5.57 6.17
N SER A 404 -6.53 5.21 6.05
CA SER A 404 -6.97 4.12 5.18
C SER A 404 -6.82 4.52 3.71
N PHE A 405 -6.20 3.65 2.93
CA PHE A 405 -5.97 3.83 1.50
C PHE A 405 -6.50 2.64 0.71
N MET A 406 -6.96 2.90 -0.52
CA MET A 406 -7.36 1.86 -1.46
C MET A 406 -6.13 1.05 -1.90
N SER A 407 -6.23 -0.27 -1.83
CA SER A 407 -5.12 -1.21 -2.08
C SER A 407 -4.52 -1.10 -3.49
N SER A 408 -5.35 -0.85 -4.51
CA SER A 408 -4.92 -0.78 -5.91
C SER A 408 -4.10 0.47 -6.27
N TRP A 409 -3.89 1.41 -5.33
CA TRP A 409 -2.92 2.50 -5.52
C TRP A 409 -1.47 2.08 -5.27
N PHE A 410 -1.27 0.95 -4.58
CA PHE A 410 0.04 0.34 -4.39
C PHE A 410 0.41 -0.59 -5.54
N ALA A 411 0.41 -0.10 -6.78
CA ALA A 411 1.22 -0.74 -7.82
C ALA A 411 2.71 -0.41 -7.59
N GLY A 412 3.23 -0.78 -6.42
CA GLY A 412 4.66 -0.76 -6.11
C GLY A 412 5.34 -1.77 -7.01
N LYS A 413 5.71 -1.33 -8.23
CA LYS A 413 6.60 -2.11 -9.07
C LYS A 413 7.89 -2.27 -8.28
N GLY A 414 8.19 -3.51 -7.92
CA GLY A 414 9.38 -3.88 -7.15
C GLY A 414 10.61 -3.12 -7.68
N LYS A 415 11.48 -2.70 -6.75
CA LYS A 415 12.74 -2.02 -7.07
C LYS A 415 13.45 -2.76 -8.19
N VAL A 416 13.40 -2.24 -9.42
CA VAL A 416 14.38 -2.61 -10.43
C VAL A 416 15.69 -2.00 -9.95
N GLN A 417 16.56 -2.83 -9.36
CA GLN A 417 17.89 -2.37 -9.00
C GLN A 417 18.76 -2.16 -10.24
N ARG A 418 19.46 -1.02 -10.18
CA ARG A 418 20.69 -0.60 -10.89
C ARG A 418 20.56 -0.36 -12.38
N PHE A 419 20.74 0.90 -12.75
CA PHE A 419 21.05 1.31 -14.12
C PHE A 419 22.23 0.50 -14.66
N HIS A 420 22.17 0.15 -15.94
CA HIS A 420 23.20 -0.56 -16.67
C HIS A 420 24.10 0.43 -17.40
N CYS A 421 25.39 0.15 -17.50
CA CYS A 421 26.29 1.01 -18.27
C CYS A 421 26.19 0.69 -19.76
N THR A 422 26.16 1.72 -20.61
CA THR A 422 26.28 1.54 -22.06
C THR A 422 27.55 0.76 -22.41
N GLY A 423 27.46 -0.10 -23.42
CA GLY A 423 28.57 -0.91 -23.89
C GLY A 423 28.90 -2.15 -23.05
N ASN A 424 28.22 -2.37 -21.92
CA ASN A 424 28.34 -3.60 -21.13
C ASN A 424 27.18 -4.56 -21.43
N SER A 425 27.49 -5.85 -21.50
CA SER A 425 26.50 -6.91 -21.70
C SER A 425 25.87 -7.31 -20.36
N HIS A 426 24.55 -7.47 -20.35
CA HIS A 426 23.77 -7.86 -19.18
C HIS A 426 22.76 -8.96 -19.57
N ASN A 427 22.57 -9.93 -18.67
CA ASN A 427 21.56 -10.97 -18.86
C ASN A 427 20.18 -10.46 -18.48
N TYR A 428 19.21 -10.69 -19.37
CA TYR A 428 17.80 -10.43 -19.14
C TYR A 428 17.05 -11.75 -19.10
N GLY A 429 16.30 -11.97 -18.03
CA GLY A 429 15.66 -13.25 -17.75
C GLY A 429 14.14 -13.17 -17.63
N ILE A 430 13.45 -14.22 -18.07
CA ILE A 430 12.04 -14.47 -17.75
C ILE A 430 11.88 -15.87 -17.17
N THR A 431 10.80 -16.07 -16.40
CA THR A 431 10.34 -17.40 -16.02
C THR A 431 9.07 -17.72 -16.80
N VAL A 432 9.02 -18.90 -17.41
CA VAL A 432 7.85 -19.39 -18.16
C VAL A 432 7.25 -20.57 -17.39
N GLU A 433 6.03 -20.40 -16.90
CA GLU A 433 5.28 -21.47 -16.25
C GLU A 433 4.55 -22.31 -17.30
N MET A 434 4.80 -23.63 -17.29
CA MET A 434 4.19 -24.57 -18.23
C MET A 434 3.01 -25.29 -17.57
N SER A 435 1.79 -24.83 -17.82
CA SER A 435 0.57 -25.52 -17.38
C SER A 435 -0.49 -25.55 -18.49
N GLY A 436 -1.22 -26.65 -18.62
CA GLY A 436 -2.28 -26.84 -19.63
C GLY A 436 -1.95 -27.82 -20.75
N THR A 437 -2.80 -27.86 -21.79
CA THR A 437 -2.69 -28.81 -22.91
C THR A 437 -1.39 -28.60 -23.70
N PRO A 438 -0.57 -29.64 -23.97
CA PRO A 438 0.74 -29.49 -24.62
C PRO A 438 0.71 -28.77 -25.98
N SER A 439 -0.39 -28.88 -26.74
CA SER A 439 -0.56 -28.21 -28.04
C SER A 439 -0.78 -26.69 -27.94
N LEU A 440 -1.07 -26.17 -26.74
CA LEU A 440 -1.32 -24.76 -26.47
C LEU A 440 -0.14 -24.05 -25.80
N LEU A 441 0.89 -24.82 -25.40
CA LEU A 441 2.09 -24.29 -24.75
C LEU A 441 3.04 -23.62 -25.78
N PRO A 442 3.80 -22.60 -25.34
CA PRO A 442 4.81 -22.01 -26.20
C PRO A 442 5.99 -22.98 -26.39
N VAL A 443 6.57 -22.96 -27.60
CA VAL A 443 7.76 -23.75 -27.98
C VAL A 443 8.98 -22.88 -28.26
N ARG A 444 8.79 -21.56 -28.40
CA ARG A 444 9.89 -20.59 -28.51
C ARG A 444 9.50 -19.26 -27.86
N LEU A 445 10.53 -18.49 -27.52
CA LEU A 445 10.47 -17.09 -27.14
C LEU A 445 11.13 -16.25 -28.24
N GLU A 446 10.50 -15.14 -28.60
CA GLU A 446 11.10 -14.10 -29.44
C GLU A 446 11.41 -12.89 -28.55
N TRP A 447 12.67 -12.51 -28.50
CA TRP A 447 13.15 -11.38 -27.72
C TRP A 447 13.37 -10.18 -28.63
N ASP A 448 12.68 -9.09 -28.36
CA ASP A 448 12.92 -7.78 -28.94
C ASP A 448 13.45 -6.86 -27.83
N PHE A 449 14.71 -6.45 -27.92
CA PHE A 449 15.35 -5.64 -26.87
C PHE A 449 14.95 -4.17 -26.89
N GLY A 450 14.13 -3.74 -27.85
CA GLY A 450 13.53 -2.40 -27.89
C GLY A 450 14.47 -1.28 -28.33
N ASP A 451 15.70 -1.60 -28.75
CA ASP A 451 16.71 -0.65 -29.26
C ASP A 451 16.91 -0.72 -30.79
N GLY A 452 16.04 -1.46 -31.49
CA GLY A 452 16.11 -1.66 -32.93
C GLY A 452 17.10 -2.74 -33.38
N THR A 453 17.75 -3.44 -32.45
CA THR A 453 18.53 -4.64 -32.78
C THR A 453 17.63 -5.78 -33.28
N THR A 454 18.23 -6.73 -34.01
CA THR A 454 17.48 -7.84 -34.58
C THR A 454 16.89 -8.71 -33.47
N LYS A 455 15.61 -9.06 -33.60
CA LYS A 455 14.93 -9.96 -32.66
C LYS A 455 15.60 -11.33 -32.59
N VAL A 456 15.68 -11.89 -31.40
CA VAL A 456 16.36 -13.17 -31.13
C VAL A 456 15.34 -14.24 -30.77
N ASN A 457 15.42 -15.40 -31.44
CA ASN A 457 14.59 -16.55 -31.12
C ASN A 457 15.31 -17.53 -30.21
N GLN A 458 14.69 -17.86 -29.09
CA GLN A 458 15.19 -18.84 -28.11
C GLN A 458 14.19 -20.00 -28.00
N PRO A 459 14.58 -21.25 -28.30
CA PRO A 459 13.70 -22.40 -28.15
C PRO A 459 13.43 -22.67 -26.67
N ILE A 460 12.23 -23.15 -26.37
CA ILE A 460 11.86 -23.62 -25.03
C ILE A 460 12.27 -25.08 -24.89
N VAL A 461 12.93 -25.41 -23.78
CA VAL A 461 13.47 -26.74 -23.50
C VAL A 461 12.70 -27.38 -22.33
N THR A 462 12.32 -28.65 -22.50
CA THR A 462 11.60 -29.41 -21.46
C THR A 462 12.43 -29.51 -20.19
N GLY A 463 11.83 -29.19 -19.03
CA GLY A 463 12.50 -29.19 -17.73
C GLY A 463 13.18 -27.87 -17.36
N THR A 464 13.17 -26.87 -18.25
CA THR A 464 13.69 -25.52 -17.99
C THR A 464 12.53 -24.52 -17.90
N ASN A 465 12.42 -23.83 -16.77
CA ASN A 465 11.42 -22.80 -16.53
C ASN A 465 12.02 -21.37 -16.52
N SER A 466 13.34 -21.22 -16.50
CA SER A 466 14.01 -19.91 -16.52
C SER A 466 14.85 -19.75 -17.79
N TYR A 467 14.68 -18.62 -18.48
CA TYR A 467 15.33 -18.32 -19.74
C TYR A 467 16.01 -16.96 -19.65
N GLU A 468 17.30 -16.90 -19.97
CA GLU A 468 18.08 -15.66 -19.99
C GLU A 468 18.75 -15.44 -21.36
N LEU A 469 18.87 -14.17 -21.76
CA LEU A 469 19.71 -13.76 -22.89
C LEU A 469 20.56 -12.53 -22.54
N PRO A 470 21.86 -12.52 -22.91
CA PRO A 470 22.70 -11.34 -22.79
C PRO A 470 22.38 -10.31 -23.87
N HIS A 471 22.34 -9.04 -23.50
CA HIS A 471 22.25 -7.92 -24.44
C HIS A 471 23.08 -6.71 -23.98
N SER A 472 23.60 -5.94 -24.92
CA SER A 472 24.39 -4.73 -24.65
C SER A 472 23.82 -3.54 -25.39
N TYR A 473 23.44 -2.51 -24.65
CA TYR A 473 22.92 -1.26 -25.22
C TYR A 473 24.04 -0.28 -25.52
N LEU A 474 24.11 0.21 -26.76
CA LEU A 474 25.15 1.16 -27.19
C LEU A 474 24.84 2.61 -26.79
N LEU A 475 23.57 2.94 -26.58
CA LEU A 475 23.12 4.28 -26.24
C LEU A 475 22.39 4.27 -24.89
N PRO A 476 22.51 5.36 -24.10
CA PRO A 476 21.70 5.53 -22.90
C PRO A 476 20.23 5.61 -23.28
N GLY A 477 19.36 5.04 -22.48
CA GLY A 477 17.94 5.01 -22.76
C GLY A 477 17.18 4.04 -21.88
N LYS A 478 15.86 4.21 -21.88
CA LYS A 478 14.94 3.21 -21.35
C LYS A 478 14.44 2.38 -22.51
N TYR A 479 14.74 1.10 -22.47
CA TYR A 479 14.33 0.13 -23.47
C TYR A 479 13.30 -0.80 -22.88
N VAL A 480 12.27 -1.13 -23.67
CA VAL A 480 11.28 -2.13 -23.30
C VAL A 480 11.63 -3.40 -24.05
N ILE A 481 12.14 -4.37 -23.31
CA ILE A 481 12.38 -5.71 -23.84
C ILE A 481 11.03 -6.40 -23.91
N THR A 482 10.62 -6.75 -25.12
CA THR A 482 9.38 -7.48 -25.36
C THR A 482 9.72 -8.92 -25.65
N VAL A 483 9.27 -9.83 -24.79
CA VAL A 483 9.43 -11.27 -24.99
C VAL A 483 8.08 -11.84 -25.40
N THR A 484 7.98 -12.30 -26.64
CA THR A 484 6.74 -12.88 -27.18
C THR A 484 6.88 -14.40 -27.24
N PRO A 485 6.10 -15.16 -26.45
CA PRO A 485 6.06 -16.61 -26.59
C PRO A 485 5.26 -17.01 -27.85
N TYR A 486 5.70 -18.07 -28.53
CA TYR A 486 5.00 -18.61 -29.70
C TYR A 486 4.70 -20.08 -29.54
N ARG A 487 3.48 -20.47 -29.92
CA ARG A 487 3.07 -21.88 -30.05
C ARG A 487 3.75 -22.55 -31.24
N ALA A 488 3.72 -23.88 -31.27
CA ALA A 488 4.19 -24.67 -32.42
C ALA A 488 3.46 -24.32 -33.73
N SER A 489 2.22 -23.84 -33.65
CA SER A 489 1.44 -23.34 -34.79
C SER A 489 1.93 -21.99 -35.35
N GLY A 490 2.90 -21.34 -34.70
CA GLY A 490 3.33 -19.99 -35.05
C GLY A 490 2.43 -18.88 -34.49
N THR A 491 1.42 -19.22 -33.69
CA THR A 491 0.55 -18.23 -33.02
C THR A 491 1.31 -17.56 -31.87
N ALA A 492 1.37 -16.24 -31.87
CA ALA A 492 1.91 -15.44 -30.77
C ALA A 492 0.98 -15.48 -29.55
N LEU A 493 1.56 -15.55 -28.36
CA LEU A 493 0.89 -15.36 -27.07
C LEU A 493 1.14 -13.94 -26.55
N ASP A 494 0.48 -13.60 -25.44
CA ASP A 494 0.61 -12.28 -24.83
C ASP A 494 2.09 -11.97 -24.51
N PRO A 495 2.59 -10.81 -24.97
CA PRO A 495 3.98 -10.44 -24.78
C PRO A 495 4.26 -10.04 -23.32
N ILE A 496 5.45 -10.39 -22.86
CA ILE A 496 5.97 -10.01 -21.55
C ILE A 496 6.91 -8.83 -21.73
N ALA A 497 6.73 -7.77 -20.94
CA ALA A 497 7.56 -6.57 -21.01
C ALA A 497 8.53 -6.48 -19.83
N ILE A 498 9.82 -6.33 -20.11
CA ILE A 498 10.88 -6.06 -19.13
C ILE A 498 11.42 -4.65 -19.42
N VAL A 499 11.69 -3.86 -18.38
CA VAL A 499 12.27 -2.52 -18.54
C VAL A 499 13.77 -2.59 -18.28
N ALA A 500 14.56 -2.23 -19.28
CA ALA A 500 16.01 -2.01 -19.15
C ALA A 500 16.31 -0.51 -19.11
N ASN A 501 17.08 -0.06 -18.12
CA ASN A 501 17.53 1.32 -18.00
C ASN A 501 19.05 1.39 -18.17
N THR A 502 19.50 1.91 -19.31
CA THR A 502 20.92 2.01 -19.64
C THR A 502 21.36 3.48 -19.55
N VAL A 503 22.49 3.76 -18.90
CA VAL A 503 23.08 5.09 -18.74
C VAL A 503 24.51 5.10 -19.27
N ASP A 504 24.98 6.27 -19.69
CA ASP A 504 26.39 6.45 -20.00
C ASP A 504 27.19 6.49 -18.69
N CYS A 505 28.06 5.50 -18.47
CA CYS A 505 28.92 5.43 -17.30
C CYS A 505 30.29 6.10 -17.52
N VAL A 506 30.49 6.80 -18.64
CA VAL A 506 31.70 7.60 -18.85
C VAL A 506 31.67 8.80 -17.90
N PHE A 507 32.49 8.72 -16.84
CA PHE A 507 32.81 9.89 -16.02
C PHE A 507 33.48 10.94 -16.90
N GLN A 508 32.79 12.04 -17.20
CA GLN A 508 33.45 13.23 -17.74
C GLN A 508 34.26 13.89 -16.62
N THR A 509 35.49 13.44 -16.41
CA THR A 509 36.43 14.17 -15.56
C THR A 509 36.85 15.45 -16.29
N ASN A 510 36.70 16.59 -15.63
CA ASN A 510 37.24 17.85 -16.09
C ASN A 510 38.75 17.71 -16.37
N ARG A 511 39.27 18.35 -17.42
CA ARG A 511 40.65 18.15 -17.91
C ARG A 511 41.69 18.46 -16.82
N MET A 512 41.36 19.32 -15.86
CA MET A 512 42.21 19.65 -14.70
C MET A 512 42.34 18.52 -13.67
N ILE A 513 41.31 17.69 -13.47
CA ILE A 513 41.32 16.55 -12.52
C ILE A 513 42.17 15.38 -13.06
N ARG A 514 42.26 15.25 -14.39
CA ARG A 514 43.05 14.19 -15.05
C ARG A 514 44.55 14.33 -14.80
N THR A 515 45.05 15.56 -14.65
CA THR A 515 46.45 15.86 -14.31
C THR A 515 46.80 15.43 -12.87
N ASP A 516 45.90 15.63 -11.91
CA ASP A 516 46.14 15.27 -10.51
C ASP A 516 46.14 13.75 -10.29
N LEU A 517 45.31 13.01 -11.05
CA LEU A 517 45.29 11.54 -11.04
C LEU A 517 46.50 10.89 -11.73
N LEU A 518 47.04 11.52 -12.78
CA LEU A 518 48.27 11.03 -13.44
C LEU A 518 49.51 11.28 -12.56
N ASN A 519 49.57 12.40 -11.86
CA ASN A 519 50.67 12.72 -10.94
C ASN A 519 50.69 11.80 -9.72
N SER A 520 49.53 11.43 -9.18
CA SER A 520 49.43 10.52 -8.03
C SER A 520 49.69 9.04 -8.38
N ALA A 521 49.45 8.63 -9.62
CA ALA A 521 49.82 7.29 -10.10
C ALA A 521 51.32 7.15 -10.45
N GLN A 522 51.98 8.24 -10.89
CA GLN A 522 53.43 8.23 -11.15
C GLN A 522 54.28 8.38 -9.87
N GLN A 523 53.73 8.93 -8.78
CA GLN A 523 54.41 8.98 -7.48
C GLN A 523 54.40 7.65 -6.70
N LYS A 524 53.77 6.60 -7.24
CA LYS A 524 53.78 5.24 -6.67
C LYS A 524 54.50 4.21 -7.56
N LYS A 525 55.46 4.66 -8.38
CA LYS A 525 56.44 3.77 -9.03
C LYS A 525 57.85 4.11 -8.59
#